data_AF-A0A9P5YMN6-F1
#
_entry.id   AF-A0A9P5YMN6-F1
#
_cell.length_a   1.000
_cell.length_b   1.000
_cell.length_c   1.000
_cell.angle_alpha   90.00
_cell.angle_beta   90.00
_cell.angle_gamma   90.00
#
_symmetry.space_group_name_H-M   'P 1'
#
loop_
_entity.id
_entity.type
_entity.pdbx_description
1 polymer ?
#
loop_
_entity_poly.entity_id
_entity_poly.type
_entity_poly.pdbx_seq_one_letter_code
_entity_poly.pdbx_strand_id
1 'polypeptide(L)'
;MSKVILVTGANAGIGFGLTRLSVEKGHTIYLGARNEASEKEDASVIVKFDLDQNATTIDPATIWETMVTNFFGLIQTTQTPLPLLRKSSNGVIVNVTTGMGSNAYTAAHTGPLHFVAYNTSNATVNSYSIALAHELKKDDIKVNLVTGDA
;
A
#
# COMPACT_ATOMS: atom_id res chain seq x y z
N MET A 1 -25.76 1.43 1.77
CA MET A 1 -25.48 2.49 0.77
C MET A 1 -24.35 1.99 -0.13
N SER A 2 -24.51 2.08 -1.45
CA SER A 2 -23.46 1.68 -2.39
C SER A 2 -22.34 2.72 -2.42
N LYS A 3 -21.10 2.29 -2.65
CA LYS A 3 -19.90 3.12 -2.75
C LYS A 3 -19.19 2.82 -4.07
N VAL A 4 -18.41 3.79 -4.54
CA VAL A 4 -17.45 3.62 -5.63
C VAL A 4 -16.07 3.47 -5.03
N ILE A 5 -15.35 2.39 -5.36
CA ILE A 5 -14.05 2.07 -4.78
C ILE A 5 -13.05 1.77 -5.91
N LEU A 6 -11.91 2.44 -5.89
CA LEU A 6 -10.75 2.07 -6.71
C LEU A 6 -9.83 1.17 -5.87
N VAL A 7 -9.54 -0.04 -6.36
CA VAL A 7 -8.61 -0.96 -5.70
C VAL A 7 -7.43 -1.22 -6.62
N THR A 8 -6.22 -0.90 -6.15
CA THR A 8 -4.96 -1.20 -6.85
C THR A 8 -4.38 -2.53 -6.37
N GLY A 9 -3.64 -3.24 -7.23
CA GLY A 9 -3.13 -4.57 -6.89
C GLY A 9 -4.26 -5.57 -6.63
N ALA A 10 -5.41 -5.35 -7.28
CA ALA A 10 -6.66 -6.05 -7.01
C ALA A 10 -6.75 -7.45 -7.62
N ASN A 11 -5.67 -7.90 -8.27
CA ASN A 11 -5.58 -9.18 -8.95
C ASN A 11 -4.97 -10.31 -8.10
N ALA A 12 -4.52 -10.00 -6.87
CA ALA A 12 -3.94 -10.95 -5.91
C ALA A 12 -4.13 -10.47 -4.45
N GLY A 13 -3.89 -11.38 -3.49
CA GLY A 13 -3.80 -11.09 -2.06
C GLY A 13 -4.97 -10.28 -1.47
N ILE A 14 -4.64 -9.32 -0.59
CA ILE A 14 -5.62 -8.46 0.11
C ILE A 14 -6.49 -7.67 -0.86
N GLY A 15 -5.93 -7.18 -1.97
CA GLY A 15 -6.66 -6.39 -2.97
C GLY A 15 -7.75 -7.20 -3.65
N PHE A 16 -7.47 -8.46 -4.01
CA PHE A 16 -8.46 -9.38 -4.58
C PHE A 16 -9.56 -9.71 -3.58
N GLY A 17 -9.19 -10.06 -2.33
CA GLY A 17 -10.15 -10.33 -1.25
C GLY A 17 -11.07 -9.14 -0.98
N LEU A 18 -10.51 -7.93 -0.90
CA LEU A 18 -11.26 -6.69 -0.73
C LEU A 18 -12.22 -6.43 -1.91
N THR A 19 -11.77 -6.68 -3.13
CA THR A 19 -12.57 -6.51 -4.34
C THR A 19 -13.77 -7.44 -4.32
N ARG A 20 -13.55 -8.74 -4.09
CA ARG A 20 -14.60 -9.76 -4.00
C ARG A 20 -15.65 -9.40 -2.93
N LEU A 21 -15.19 -9.12 -1.71
CA LEU A 21 -16.07 -8.76 -0.60
C LEU A 21 -16.86 -7.48 -0.87
N SER A 22 -16.24 -6.49 -1.53
CA SER A 22 -16.91 -5.21 -1.82
C SER A 22 -17.97 -5.35 -2.91
N VAL A 23 -17.73 -6.19 -3.92
CA VAL A 23 -18.74 -6.55 -4.94
C VAL A 23 -19.91 -7.29 -4.28
N GLU A 24 -19.64 -8.28 -3.43
CA GLU A 24 -20.69 -9.01 -2.68
C GLU A 24 -21.56 -8.07 -1.83
N LYS A 25 -20.98 -6.97 -1.31
CA LYS A 25 -21.69 -5.92 -0.57
C LYS A 25 -22.43 -4.89 -1.45
N GLY A 26 -22.42 -5.06 -2.78
CA GLY A 26 -23.12 -4.19 -3.73
C GLY A 26 -22.42 -2.86 -3.99
N HIS A 27 -21.09 -2.81 -3.89
CA HIS A 27 -20.29 -1.64 -4.26
C HIS A 27 -19.80 -1.73 -5.71
N THR A 28 -19.59 -0.57 -6.33
CA THR A 28 -18.98 -0.47 -7.66
C THR A 28 -17.47 -0.42 -7.51
N ILE A 29 -16.76 -1.37 -8.12
CA ILE A 29 -15.30 -1.48 -8.01
C ILE A 29 -14.64 -1.16 -9.34
N TYR A 30 -13.67 -0.24 -9.33
CA TYR A 30 -12.70 -0.06 -10.40
C TYR A 30 -11.44 -0.84 -10.02
N LEU A 31 -11.10 -1.84 -10.83
CA LEU A 31 -9.99 -2.75 -10.59
C LEU A 31 -8.74 -2.24 -11.31
N GLY A 32 -7.70 -1.88 -10.55
CA GLY A 32 -6.37 -1.56 -11.08
C GLY A 32 -5.39 -2.71 -10.85
N ALA A 33 -4.91 -3.33 -11.93
CA ALA A 33 -3.88 -4.35 -11.90
C ALA A 33 -2.99 -4.28 -13.13
N ARG A 34 -1.74 -4.73 -13.01
CA ARG A 34 -0.78 -4.77 -14.13
C ARG A 34 -0.98 -6.01 -15.02
N ASN A 35 -1.37 -7.11 -14.40
CA ASN A 35 -1.60 -8.39 -15.03
C ASN A 35 -3.03 -8.85 -14.73
N GLU A 36 -3.50 -9.84 -15.48
CA GLU A 36 -4.76 -10.50 -15.20
C GLU A 36 -4.78 -11.15 -13.80
N ALA A 37 -5.99 -11.42 -13.30
CA ALA A 37 -6.20 -12.08 -12.01
C ALA A 37 -5.50 -13.44 -11.98
N SER A 38 -4.70 -13.66 -10.93
CA SER A 38 -4.15 -14.97 -10.61
C SER A 38 -4.57 -15.31 -9.18
N GLU A 39 -5.11 -16.50 -8.93
CA GLU A 39 -5.51 -17.00 -7.60
C GLU A 39 -4.33 -17.22 -6.62
N LYS A 40 -3.21 -16.51 -6.80
CA LYS A 40 -2.05 -16.64 -5.94
C LYS A 40 -2.18 -15.69 -4.76
N GLU A 41 -2.03 -16.27 -3.57
CA GLU A 41 -2.05 -15.62 -2.27
C GLU A 41 -0.74 -14.87 -1.96
N ASP A 42 0.02 -14.45 -2.99
CA ASP A 42 1.25 -13.72 -2.76
C ASP A 42 0.92 -12.28 -2.36
N ALA A 43 1.34 -11.92 -1.15
CA ALA A 43 1.27 -10.57 -0.62
C ALA A 43 1.75 -9.60 -1.69
N SER A 44 0.84 -8.73 -2.14
CA SER A 44 0.91 -7.94 -3.37
C SER A 44 1.96 -6.81 -3.35
N VAL A 45 2.93 -6.90 -2.46
CA VAL A 45 4.16 -6.15 -2.56
C VAL A 45 5.14 -6.99 -3.35
N ILE A 46 5.70 -6.47 -4.45
CA ILE A 46 6.88 -7.10 -5.07
C ILE A 46 8.01 -6.95 -4.07
N VAL A 47 8.10 -7.91 -3.16
CA VAL A 47 9.29 -8.15 -2.40
C VAL A 47 9.94 -9.33 -3.06
N LYS A 48 11.11 -9.09 -3.63
CA LYS A 48 11.99 -10.16 -4.04
C LYS A 48 12.62 -10.73 -2.76
N PHE A 49 11.81 -11.41 -1.94
CA PHE A 49 12.24 -12.03 -0.68
C PHE A 49 13.38 -13.04 -0.91
N ASP A 50 13.48 -13.56 -2.13
CA ASP A 50 14.51 -14.48 -2.58
C ASP A 50 15.88 -13.81 -2.82
N LEU A 51 15.96 -12.46 -2.80
CA LEU A 51 17.20 -11.72 -2.97
C LEU A 51 17.87 -11.41 -1.62
N ASP A 52 19.17 -11.15 -1.67
CA ASP A 52 19.90 -10.62 -0.51
C ASP A 52 19.35 -9.24 -0.11
N GLN A 53 18.91 -9.14 1.13
CA GLN A 53 18.31 -7.94 1.73
C GLN A 53 19.12 -7.43 2.91
N ASN A 54 20.35 -7.90 3.10
CA ASN A 54 21.25 -7.40 4.14
C ASN A 54 21.70 -5.98 3.82
N ALA A 55 21.71 -5.10 4.83
CA ALA A 55 22.01 -3.67 4.65
C ALA A 55 23.41 -3.40 4.10
N THR A 56 24.36 -4.30 4.33
CA THR A 56 25.75 -4.15 3.90
C THR A 56 26.04 -4.68 2.50
N THR A 57 25.13 -5.44 1.89
CA THR A 57 25.39 -6.18 0.65
C THR A 57 24.26 -6.11 -0.38
N ILE A 58 23.08 -5.58 -0.02
CA ILE A 58 21.96 -5.39 -0.95
C ILE A 58 22.37 -4.54 -2.16
N ASP A 59 21.94 -4.96 -3.35
CA ASP A 59 22.06 -4.16 -4.57
C ASP A 59 21.11 -2.93 -4.49
N PRO A 60 21.62 -1.69 -4.61
CA PRO A 60 20.78 -0.49 -4.67
C PRO A 60 19.66 -0.55 -5.72
N ALA A 61 19.84 -1.29 -6.82
CA ALA A 61 18.80 -1.50 -7.83
C ALA A 61 17.56 -2.19 -7.25
N THR A 62 17.74 -3.12 -6.31
CA THR A 62 16.63 -3.80 -5.61
C THR A 62 15.81 -2.79 -4.80
N ILE A 63 16.47 -1.86 -4.09
CA ILE A 63 15.78 -0.79 -3.34
C ILE A 63 15.01 0.13 -4.30
N TRP A 64 15.66 0.53 -5.40
CA TRP A 64 15.05 1.39 -6.41
C TRP A 64 13.78 0.77 -7.01
N GLU A 65 13.85 -0.47 -7.47
CA GLU A 65 12.70 -1.18 -8.06
C GLU A 65 11.55 -1.35 -7.08
N THR A 66 11.85 -1.68 -5.81
CA THR A 66 10.83 -1.76 -4.76
C THR A 66 10.19 -0.39 -4.51
N MET A 67 10.96 0.70 -4.50
CA MET A 67 10.44 2.07 -4.35
C MET A 67 9.57 2.50 -5.54
N VAL A 68 9.95 2.16 -6.77
CA VAL A 68 9.15 2.44 -7.98
C VAL A 68 7.75 1.85 -7.84
N THR A 69 7.64 0.61 -7.38
CA THR A 69 6.35 -0.06 -7.23
C THR A 69 5.58 0.43 -5.99
N ASN A 70 6.22 0.40 -4.82
CA ASN A 70 5.50 0.56 -3.54
C ASN A 70 5.25 2.02 -3.16
N PHE A 71 6.16 2.92 -3.57
CA PHE A 71 6.13 4.30 -3.13
C PHE A 71 5.73 5.24 -4.27
N PHE A 72 6.49 5.26 -5.36
CA PHE A 72 6.19 6.14 -6.48
C PHE A 72 4.89 5.76 -7.19
N GLY A 73 4.62 4.45 -7.36
CA GLY A 73 3.34 3.94 -7.83
C GLY A 73 2.17 4.40 -6.95
N LEU A 74 2.32 4.29 -5.62
CA LEU A 74 1.31 4.72 -4.65
C LEU A 74 1.04 6.23 -4.72
N ILE A 75 2.07 7.06 -4.86
CA ILE A 75 1.90 8.51 -5.04
C ILE A 75 1.06 8.80 -6.29
N GLN A 76 1.41 8.17 -7.42
CA GLN A 76 0.71 8.38 -8.68
C GLN A 76 -0.76 7.94 -8.59
N THR A 77 -1.04 6.77 -8.01
CA THR A 77 -2.40 6.26 -7.85
C THR A 77 -3.20 6.99 -6.79
N THR A 78 -2.54 7.71 -5.88
CA THR A 78 -3.19 8.60 -4.91
C THR A 78 -3.56 9.94 -5.54
N GLN A 79 -2.62 10.56 -6.26
CA GLN A 79 -2.81 11.88 -6.86
C GLN A 79 -3.81 11.86 -8.03
N THR A 80 -3.80 10.79 -8.83
CA THR A 80 -4.65 10.67 -10.03
C THR A 80 -6.16 10.79 -9.73
N PRO A 81 -6.74 10.06 -8.76
CA PRO A 81 -8.15 10.18 -8.41
C PRO A 81 -8.45 11.30 -7.41
N LEU A 82 -7.46 12.04 -6.91
CA LEU A 82 -7.67 13.05 -5.87
C LEU A 82 -8.71 14.13 -6.25
N PRO A 83 -8.75 14.64 -7.50
CA PRO A 83 -9.81 15.57 -7.92
C PRO A 83 -11.22 14.96 -7.86
N LEU A 84 -11.36 13.64 -8.00
CA LEU A 84 -12.62 12.91 -7.85
C LEU A 84 -12.94 12.67 -6.37
N LEU A 85 -11.93 12.33 -5.56
CA LEU A 85 -12.10 12.19 -4.11
C LEU A 85 -12.58 13.49 -3.47
N ARG A 86 -12.09 14.65 -3.91
CA ARG A 86 -12.55 15.98 -3.47
C ARG A 86 -14.02 16.29 -3.83
N LYS A 87 -14.60 15.56 -4.78
CA LYS A 87 -16.03 15.65 -5.13
C LYS A 87 -16.89 14.66 -4.36
N SER A 88 -16.27 13.72 -3.63
CA SER A 88 -16.97 12.76 -2.79
C SER A 88 -17.48 13.44 -1.53
N SER A 89 -18.70 13.10 -1.10
CA SER A 89 -19.24 13.54 0.19
C SER A 89 -18.61 12.84 1.40
N ASN A 90 -17.78 11.81 1.17
CA ASN A 90 -17.05 11.08 2.22
C ASN A 90 -15.81 10.40 1.61
N GLY A 91 -14.83 11.21 1.20
CA GLY A 91 -13.58 10.74 0.59
C GLY A 91 -12.73 9.93 1.58
N VAL A 92 -12.23 8.78 1.14
CA VAL A 92 -11.38 7.91 1.96
C VAL A 92 -10.23 7.36 1.11
N ILE A 93 -9.02 7.42 1.66
CA ILE A 93 -7.82 6.77 1.15
C ILE A 93 -7.36 5.78 2.21
N VAL A 94 -7.11 4.54 1.80
CA VAL A 94 -6.54 3.49 2.66
C VAL A 94 -5.31 2.94 1.96
N ASN A 95 -4.16 3.13 2.59
CA ASN A 95 -2.89 2.57 2.14
C ASN A 95 -2.56 1.32 2.94
N VAL A 96 -2.19 0.25 2.24
CA VAL A 96 -1.76 -1.01 2.88
C VAL A 96 -0.26 -0.96 3.08
N THR A 97 0.18 -1.28 4.29
CA THR A 97 1.57 -1.27 4.75
C THR A 97 1.81 -2.49 5.66
N THR A 98 2.90 -2.52 6.40
CA THR A 98 3.26 -3.57 7.35
C THR A 98 3.83 -2.98 8.64
N GLY A 99 3.72 -3.71 9.76
CA GLY A 99 4.42 -3.37 11.01
C GLY A 99 5.92 -3.20 10.80
N MET A 100 6.52 -3.93 9.85
CA MET A 100 7.94 -3.81 9.47
C MET A 100 8.32 -2.45 8.83
N GLY A 101 7.35 -1.60 8.47
CA GLY A 101 7.59 -0.21 8.07
C GLY A 101 7.68 0.76 9.25
N SER A 102 7.45 0.31 10.48
CA SER A 102 7.59 1.13 11.68
C SER A 102 9.02 1.10 12.18
N ASN A 103 9.70 2.26 12.15
CA ASN A 103 11.05 2.41 12.69
C ASN A 103 11.14 2.05 14.17
N ALA A 104 10.10 2.32 14.95
CA ALA A 104 10.06 1.97 16.37
C ALA A 104 9.97 0.45 16.57
N TYR A 105 9.19 -0.24 15.72
CA TYR A 105 9.04 -1.69 15.79
C TYR A 105 10.31 -2.43 15.32
N THR A 106 10.94 -1.96 14.23
CA THR A 106 12.15 -2.59 13.69
C THR A 106 13.41 -2.29 14.50
N ALA A 107 13.46 -1.18 15.23
CA ALA A 107 14.57 -0.86 16.13
C ALA A 107 14.49 -1.59 17.49
N ALA A 108 13.38 -2.26 17.80
CA ALA A 108 13.25 -3.00 19.05
C ALA A 108 14.20 -4.21 19.10
N HIS A 109 14.69 -4.56 20.29
CA HIS A 109 15.54 -5.74 20.48
C HIS A 109 14.87 -7.05 20.06
N THR A 110 13.53 -7.10 20.13
CA THR A 110 12.69 -8.21 19.67
C THR A 110 12.06 -7.93 18.30
N GLY A 111 12.61 -6.96 17.56
CA GLY A 111 12.12 -6.57 16.25
C GLY A 111 12.20 -7.73 15.25
N PRO A 112 11.36 -7.71 14.20
CA PRO A 112 11.36 -8.74 13.18
C PRO A 112 12.65 -8.70 12.34
N LEU A 113 12.85 -9.72 11.50
CA LEU A 113 13.88 -9.70 10.47
C LEU A 113 13.74 -8.44 9.59
N HIS A 114 14.89 -7.81 9.30
CA HIS A 114 14.93 -6.56 8.56
C HIS A 114 15.20 -6.80 7.08
N PHE A 115 14.16 -6.73 6.25
CA PHE A 115 14.28 -6.77 4.79
C PHE A 115 14.47 -5.36 4.26
N VAL A 116 15.71 -4.97 3.92
CA VAL A 116 16.07 -3.55 3.71
C VAL A 116 15.20 -2.84 2.69
N ALA A 117 14.99 -3.40 1.50
CA ALA A 117 14.15 -2.76 0.48
C ALA A 117 12.68 -2.69 0.92
N TYR A 118 12.16 -3.79 1.47
CA TYR A 118 10.75 -3.89 1.86
C TYR A 118 10.40 -2.97 3.02
N ASN A 119 11.13 -3.04 4.13
CA ASN A 119 10.91 -2.25 5.33
C ASN A 119 11.04 -0.75 5.01
N THR A 120 12.11 -0.36 4.30
CA THR A 120 12.33 1.05 3.93
C THR A 120 11.22 1.57 3.03
N SER A 121 10.76 0.78 2.05
CA SER A 121 9.64 1.19 1.19
C SER A 121 8.32 1.36 1.93
N ASN A 122 8.04 0.56 2.97
CA ASN A 122 6.84 0.74 3.78
C ASN A 122 6.98 1.90 4.78
N ALA A 123 8.19 2.18 5.26
CA ALA A 123 8.46 3.36 6.08
C ALA A 123 8.20 4.66 5.29
N THR A 124 8.55 4.72 4.00
CA THR A 124 8.22 5.88 3.15
C THR A 124 6.72 6.00 2.91
N VAL A 125 6.00 4.90 2.69
CA VAL A 125 4.53 4.88 2.59
C VAL A 125 3.88 5.39 3.88
N ASN A 126 4.37 4.99 5.05
CA ASN A 126 3.87 5.45 6.34
C ASN A 126 4.06 6.97 6.48
N SER A 127 5.27 7.47 6.20
CA SER A 127 5.58 8.89 6.28
C SER A 127 4.74 9.72 5.32
N TYR A 128 4.58 9.27 4.07
CA TYR A 128 3.77 9.96 3.07
C TYR A 128 2.28 9.99 3.44
N SER A 129 1.74 8.88 3.95
CA SER A 129 0.33 8.80 4.33
C SER A 129 0.01 9.70 5.52
N ILE A 130 0.93 9.86 6.47
CA ILE A 130 0.81 10.83 7.58
C ILE A 130 0.75 12.26 7.01
N ALA A 131 1.70 12.63 6.14
CA ALA A 131 1.71 13.95 5.52
C ALA A 131 0.40 14.21 4.74
N LEU A 132 -0.05 13.23 3.97
CA LEU A 132 -1.28 13.30 3.20
C LEU A 132 -2.52 13.45 4.09
N ALA A 133 -2.58 12.74 5.23
CA ALA A 133 -3.68 12.86 6.19
C ALA A 133 -3.78 14.29 6.77
N HIS A 134 -2.64 14.89 7.10
CA HIS A 134 -2.60 16.27 7.57
C HIS A 134 -3.04 17.26 6.49
N GLU A 135 -2.56 17.09 5.26
CA GLU A 135 -2.89 17.99 4.15
C GLU A 135 -4.38 17.91 3.77
N LEU A 136 -4.91 16.69 3.63
CA LEU A 136 -6.25 16.45 3.12
C LEU A 136 -7.36 16.60 4.16
N LYS A 137 -7.01 16.83 5.43
CA LYS A 137 -7.99 17.15 6.48
C LYS A 137 -8.86 18.36 6.12
N LYS A 138 -8.29 19.36 5.43
CA LYS A 138 -9.02 20.56 4.96
C LYS A 138 -10.09 20.24 3.90
N ASP A 139 -9.93 19.11 3.20
CA ASP A 139 -10.82 18.64 2.13
C ASP A 139 -11.84 17.61 2.68
N ASP A 140 -11.90 17.37 4.00
CA ASP A 140 -12.68 16.29 4.67
C ASP A 140 -12.42 14.88 4.11
N ILE A 141 -11.20 14.64 3.61
CA ILE A 141 -10.77 13.33 3.12
C ILE A 141 -9.99 12.63 4.22
N LYS A 142 -10.42 11.41 4.56
CA LYS A 142 -9.77 10.57 5.58
C LYS A 142 -8.68 9.73 4.93
N VAL A 143 -7.48 9.76 5.50
CA VAL A 143 -6.36 8.93 5.06
C VAL A 143 -5.97 8.01 6.21
N ASN A 144 -5.96 6.71 5.97
CA ASN A 144 -5.59 5.70 6.97
C ASN A 144 -4.58 4.70 6.39
N LEU A 145 -3.82 4.11 7.30
CA LEU A 145 -2.89 3.03 7.03
C LEU A 145 -3.46 1.74 7.62
N VAL A 146 -3.30 0.62 6.91
CA VAL A 146 -3.65 -0.71 7.43
C VAL A 146 -2.41 -1.59 7.37
N THR A 147 -2.05 -2.17 8.51
CA THR A 147 -0.96 -3.14 8.65
C THR A 147 -1.57 -4.53 8.87
N GLY A 148 -1.01 -5.55 8.23
CA GLY A 148 -1.16 -6.93 8.72
C GLY A 148 -0.17 -7.19 9.85
N ASP A 149 -0.62 -7.85 10.92
CA ASP A 149 0.29 -8.43 11.90
C ASP A 149 0.97 -9.66 11.26
N ALA A 150 2.28 -9.81 11.50
CA ALA A 150 3.06 -10.98 11.10
C ALA A 150 2.99 -12.06 12.19
#